data_AF-A0A6J4PN12-F1
#
_entry.id   AF-A0A6J4PN12-F1
#
_cell.length_a   1.000
_cell.length_b   1.000
_cell.length_c   1.000
_cell.angle_alpha   90.00
_cell.angle_beta   90.00
_cell.angle_gamma   90.00
#
_symmetry.space_group_name_H-M   'P 1'
#
loop_
_entity.id
_entity.type
_entity.pdbx_description
1 polymer ?
#
loop_
_entity_poly.entity_id
_entity_poly.type
_entity_poly.pdbx_seq_one_letter_code
_entity_poly.pdbx_strand_id
1 'polypeptide(L)'
;YNYKYDDPKDTNRFFFRSDHFNYAINGIPIVFWFDGVHEDYHGADDEAEKIDYAKMERISRTIFLTMWEIADLKERPAVDKQLPKELTER
;
A
#
# COMPACT_ATOMS: atom_id res chain seq x y z
N TYR A 1 7.89 -8.75 0.80
CA TYR A 1 6.89 -7.76 1.25
C TYR A 1 7.14 -7.43 2.72
N ASN A 2 6.92 -6.17 3.12
CA ASN A 2 7.10 -5.68 4.48
C ASN A 2 5.73 -5.28 5.05
N TYR A 3 5.32 -5.90 6.15
CA TYR A 3 4.01 -5.70 6.79
C TYR A 3 4.04 -4.71 7.95
N LYS A 4 5.14 -3.97 8.14
CA LYS A 4 5.30 -3.00 9.25
C LYS A 4 4.10 -2.05 9.36
N TYR A 5 3.65 -1.52 8.24
CA TYR A 5 2.59 -0.51 8.21
C TYR A 5 1.17 -1.08 8.34
N ASP A 6 1.01 -2.40 8.28
CA ASP A 6 -0.26 -3.10 8.47
C ASP A 6 -0.62 -3.27 9.95
N ASP A 7 0.36 -3.10 10.86
CA ASP A 7 0.13 -3.32 12.29
C ASP A 7 -0.91 -2.32 12.83
N PRO A 8 -2.06 -2.77 13.35
CA PRO A 8 -3.05 -1.88 13.94
C PRO A 8 -2.51 -1.09 15.15
N LYS A 9 -1.38 -1.51 15.72
CA LYS A 9 -0.68 -0.84 16.81
C LYS A 9 0.36 0.17 16.33
N ASP A 10 0.62 0.31 15.03
CA ASP A 10 1.46 1.39 14.51
C ASP A 10 0.85 2.74 14.89
N THR A 11 1.59 3.55 15.66
CA THR A 11 1.09 4.84 16.18
C THR A 11 0.76 5.83 15.07
N ASN A 12 1.40 5.73 13.91
CA ASN A 12 1.10 6.55 12.74
C ASN A 12 -0.15 6.09 11.99
N ARG A 13 -0.59 4.84 12.23
CA ARG A 13 -1.76 4.21 11.60
C ARG A 13 -1.77 4.31 10.07
N PHE A 14 -0.63 4.11 9.41
CA PHE A 14 -0.50 4.28 7.95
C PHE A 14 -1.45 3.42 7.12
N PHE A 15 -1.75 2.19 7.56
CA PHE A 15 -2.78 1.33 6.94
C PHE A 15 -4.13 2.05 6.77
N PHE A 16 -4.50 2.91 7.73
CA PHE A 16 -5.79 3.59 7.75
C PHE A 16 -5.78 4.97 7.06
N ARG A 17 -4.65 5.39 6.48
CA ARG A 17 -4.41 6.77 6.02
C ARG A 17 -4.29 6.91 4.50
N SER A 18 -4.61 5.86 3.75
CA SER A 18 -4.53 5.85 2.29
C SER A 18 -5.76 5.16 1.69
N ASP A 19 -6.01 5.39 0.41
CA ASP A 19 -7.24 5.01 -0.27
C ASP A 19 -7.50 3.50 -0.28
N HIS A 20 -6.43 2.68 -0.24
CA HIS A 20 -6.52 1.22 -0.22
C HIS A 20 -7.37 0.71 0.96
N PHE A 21 -7.41 1.43 2.09
CA PHE A 21 -8.19 1.05 3.26
C PHE A 21 -9.67 0.82 2.93
N ASN A 22 -10.25 1.68 2.08
CA ASN A 22 -11.67 1.58 1.70
C ASN A 22 -11.96 0.32 0.87
N TYR A 23 -10.96 -0.23 0.18
CA TYR A 23 -11.08 -1.52 -0.51
C TYR A 23 -10.95 -2.67 0.48
N ALA A 24 -10.00 -2.58 1.43
CA ALA A 24 -9.77 -3.60 2.44
C ALA A 24 -11.01 -3.86 3.32
N ILE A 25 -11.72 -2.81 3.77
CA ILE A 25 -12.96 -2.97 4.57
C ILE A 25 -14.11 -3.64 3.81
N ASN A 26 -14.04 -3.65 2.48
CA ASN A 26 -15.02 -4.34 1.62
C ASN A 26 -14.55 -5.74 1.20
N GLY A 27 -13.48 -6.27 1.82
CA GLY A 27 -12.95 -7.60 1.51
C GLY A 27 -12.31 -7.71 0.13
N ILE A 28 -11.88 -6.59 -0.45
CA ILE A 28 -11.12 -6.55 -1.70
C ILE A 28 -9.63 -6.69 -1.35
N PRO A 29 -8.87 -7.61 -1.97
CA PRO A 29 -7.44 -7.73 -1.75
C PRO A 29 -6.71 -6.43 -2.11
N ILE A 30 -5.74 -6.04 -1.28
CA ILE A 30 -4.93 -4.83 -1.49
C ILE A 30 -3.45 -5.14 -1.39
N VAL A 31 -2.64 -4.26 -1.98
CA VAL A 31 -1.21 -4.13 -1.69
C VAL A 31 -0.93 -2.64 -1.54
N PHE A 32 -0.28 -2.25 -0.43
CA PHE A 32 0.09 -0.87 -0.18
C PHE A 32 1.57 -0.63 -0.49
N TRP A 33 1.86 -0.06 -1.66
CA TRP A 33 3.22 0.31 -2.07
C TRP A 33 3.61 1.66 -1.44
N PHE A 34 4.32 1.59 -0.32
CA PHE A 34 4.69 2.74 0.48
C PHE A 34 6.12 2.58 1.01
N ASP A 35 6.95 3.61 0.84
CA ASP A 35 8.34 3.60 1.26
C ASP A 35 8.62 4.42 2.52
N GLY A 36 7.57 4.97 3.15
CA GLY A 36 7.64 5.74 4.38
C GLY A 36 7.37 7.23 4.17
N VAL A 37 7.48 8.00 5.25
CA VAL A 37 7.48 9.46 5.19
C VAL A 37 8.92 9.97 5.06
N HIS A 38 9.07 11.18 4.54
CA HIS A 38 10.35 11.89 4.39
C HIS A 38 10.27 13.27 5.06
N GLU A 39 11.41 13.93 5.20
CA GLU A 39 11.54 15.22 5.90
C GLU A 39 10.69 16.34 5.29
N ASP A 40 10.48 16.29 3.97
CA ASP A 40 9.70 17.28 3.22
C ASP A 40 8.21 16.92 3.09
N TYR A 41 7.74 15.83 3.71
CA TYR A 41 6.35 15.38 3.56
C TYR A 41 5.34 16.45 4.04
N HIS A 42 4.39 16.83 3.18
CA HIS A 42 3.49 17.99 3.36
C HIS A 42 4.18 19.36 3.44
N GLY A 43 5.46 19.44 3.07
CA GLY A 43 6.24 20.67 2.96
C GLY A 43 6.21 21.27 1.56
N ALA A 44 6.66 22.52 1.45
CA ALA A 44 6.84 23.18 0.15
C ALA A 44 8.00 22.61 -0.66
N ASP A 45 8.98 22.00 0.02
CA ASP A 45 10.20 21.46 -0.59
C ASP A 45 10.04 19.98 -1.02
N ASP A 46 8.81 19.46 -1.09
CA ASP A 46 8.48 18.14 -1.67
C ASP A 46 8.52 18.21 -3.20
N GLU A 47 9.73 18.21 -3.75
CA GLU A 47 10.03 18.55 -5.14
C GLU A 47 10.58 17.37 -5.94
N ALA A 48 10.36 17.39 -7.26
CA ALA A 48 10.71 16.29 -8.16
C ALA A 48 12.22 16.01 -8.22
N GLU A 49 13.05 17.02 -7.99
CA GLU A 49 14.51 16.96 -7.97
C GLU A 49 15.04 16.08 -6.83
N LYS A 50 14.25 15.87 -5.77
CA LYS A 50 14.62 15.07 -4.60
C LYS A 50 14.21 13.59 -4.72
N ILE A 51 13.52 13.21 -5.79
CA ILE A 51 13.08 11.83 -6.01
C ILE A 51 14.30 10.94 -6.32
N ASP A 52 14.42 9.81 -5.62
CA ASP A 52 15.32 8.72 -6.03
C ASP A 52 14.72 7.96 -7.21
N TYR A 53 15.01 8.43 -8.43
CA TYR A 53 14.48 7.86 -9.66
C TYR A 53 14.92 6.40 -9.90
N ALA A 54 16.11 6.01 -9.44
CA ALA A 54 16.59 4.63 -9.59
C ALA A 54 15.82 3.67 -8.66
N LYS A 55 15.45 4.11 -7.47
CA LYS A 55 14.51 3.39 -6.59
C LYS A 55 13.10 3.38 -7.18
N MET A 56 12.61 4.52 -7.67
CA MET A 56 11.29 4.63 -8.29
C MET A 56 11.14 3.66 -9.47
N GLU A 57 12.11 3.59 -10.39
CA GLU A 57 12.09 2.66 -11.51
C GLU A 57 11.94 1.20 -11.04
N ARG A 58 12.72 0.79 -10.04
CA ARG A 58 12.65 -0.57 -9.47
C ARG A 58 11.27 -0.87 -8.88
N ILE A 59 10.69 0.09 -8.16
CA ILE A 59 9.33 -0.03 -7.61
C ILE A 59 8.31 -0.14 -8.73
N SER A 60 8.32 0.78 -9.71
CA SER A 60 7.39 0.78 -10.84
C SER A 60 7.44 -0.51 -11.65
N ARG A 61 8.64 -1.04 -11.92
CA ARG A 61 8.80 -2.33 -12.61
C ARG A 61 8.25 -3.50 -11.80
N THR A 62 8.45 -3.47 -10.48
CA THR A 62 7.90 -4.49 -9.58
C THR A 62 6.37 -4.44 -9.59
N ILE A 63 5.77 -3.25 -9.48
CA ILE A 63 4.31 -3.07 -9.56
C ILE A 63 3.79 -3.58 -10.90
N PHE A 64 4.45 -3.23 -12.00
CA PHE A 64 4.06 -3.68 -13.34
C PHE A 64 4.07 -5.21 -13.45
N LEU A 65 5.17 -5.87 -13.05
CA LEU A 65 5.27 -7.33 -13.12
C LEU A 65 4.26 -8.02 -12.20
N THR A 66 4.02 -7.48 -11.00
CA THR A 66 2.97 -7.99 -10.11
C THR A 66 1.59 -7.91 -10.76
N MET A 67 1.26 -6.79 -11.39
CA MET A 67 -0.02 -6.64 -12.10
C MET A 67 -0.12 -7.54 -13.32
N TRP A 68 0.98 -7.75 -14.04
CA TRP A 68 1.06 -8.69 -15.16
C TRP A 68 0.72 -10.11 -14.72
N GLU A 69 1.38 -10.59 -13.65
CA GLU A 69 1.10 -11.91 -13.09
C GLU A 69 -0.35 -12.03 -12.60
N ILE A 70 -0.88 -11.00 -11.91
CA ILE A 70 -2.27 -10.99 -11.41
C ILE A 70 -3.28 -11.08 -12.56
N ALA A 71 -3.03 -10.41 -13.69
CA ALA A 71 -3.92 -10.41 -14.84
C ALA A 71 -4.08 -11.80 -15.48
N ASP A 72 -3.06 -12.65 -15.37
CA ASP A 72 -3.04 -14.01 -15.93
C ASP A 72 -3.47 -15.11 -14.93
N LEU A 73 -3.77 -14.76 -13.67
CA LEU A 73 -4.22 -15.73 -12.67
C LEU A 73 -5.59 -16.31 -13.06
N LYS A 74 -5.72 -17.64 -12.96
CA LYS A 74 -7.00 -18.35 -13.15
C LYS A 74 -8.03 -17.99 -12.10
N GLU A 75 -7.56 -17.73 -10.88
CA GLU A 75 -8.38 -17.43 -9.72
C GLU A 75 -7.96 -16.06 -9.17
N ARG A 76 -8.93 -15.29 -8.70
CA ARG A 76 -8.65 -14.01 -8.05
C ARG A 76 -7.75 -14.20 -6.81
N PRO A 77 -6.84 -13.27 -6.50
CA PRO A 77 -6.11 -13.30 -5.25
C PRO A 77 -7.04 -13.42 -4.03
N ALA A 78 -6.66 -14.25 -3.07
CA ALA A 78 -7.37 -14.34 -1.80
C ALA A 78 -6.98 -13.19 -0.87
N VAL A 79 -7.91 -12.76 -0.03
CA VAL A 79 -7.58 -11.91 1.12
C VAL A 79 -6.83 -12.77 2.15
N ASP A 80 -5.62 -12.37 2.50
CA ASP A 80 -4.72 -13.11 3.39
C ASP A 80 -5.00 -12.84 4.88
N LYS A 81 -5.55 -11.66 5.21
CA LYS A 81 -5.91 -11.26 6.57
C LYS A 81 -7.30 -10.62 6.60
N GLN A 82 -8.16 -11.14 7.47
CA GLN A 82 -9.45 -10.53 7.74
C GLN A 82 -9.27 -9.32 8.68
N LEU A 83 -9.95 -8.23 8.37
CA LEU A 83 -9.99 -7.07 9.25
C LEU A 83 -10.87 -7.37 10.48
N PRO A 84 -10.59 -6.72 11.64
CA PRO A 84 -11.49 -6.72 12.79
C PRO A 84 -12.93 -6.37 12.38
N LYS A 85 -13.90 -7.06 12.97
CA LYS A 85 -15.32 -6.92 12.60
C LYS A 85 -15.84 -5.51 12.82
N GLU A 86 -15.32 -4.81 13.81
CA GLU A 86 -15.65 -3.44 14.16
C GLU A 86 -15.33 -2.44 13.03
N LEU A 87 -14.42 -2.81 12.11
CA LEU A 87 -14.08 -1.99 10.94
C LEU A 87 -14.96 -2.29 9.72
N THR A 88 -15.63 -3.44 9.69
CA THR A 88 -16.43 -3.91 8.54
C THR A 88 -17.94 -3.84 8.80
N GLU A 89 -18.36 -3.91 10.06
CA GLU A 89 -19.77 -3.80 10.49
C GLU A 89 -20.06 -2.32 10.83
N ARG A 90 -20.65 -1.58 9.88
CA ARG A 90 -21.17 -0.21 10.10
C ARG A 90 -22.64 -0.22 10.47
#